data_AF-A0A820WYD8-F1
#
_entry.id   AF-A0A820WYD8-F1
#
_cell.length_a   1.000
_cell.length_b   1.000
_cell.length_c   1.000
_cell.angle_alpha   90.00
_cell.angle_beta   90.00
_cell.angle_gamma   90.00
#
_symmetry.space_group_name_H-M   'P 1'
#
loop_
_entity.id
_entity.type
_entity.pdbx_description
1 polymer ?
#
loop_
_entity_poly.entity_id
_entity_poly.type
_entity_poly.pdbx_seq_one_letter_code
_entity_poly.pdbx_strand_id
1 'polypeptide(L)'
;QIIWTEHYHEYDRSTIATAFGDVLIVIHPLPNGLYRIKIDQTSQTTNFGPLFDGAIVDKLILPELVRATAINASRARRTTLNNHCDFYEERHRIINSIIHKHKRETTYEEFLAQSSTPLAAKTLVRRYTWQDLKVGKPNRKDSQTTK
;
A
#
# COMPACT_ATOMS: atom_id res chain seq x y z
N GLN A 1 5.94 6.52 -7.27
CA GLN A 1 5.49 7.94 -7.26
C GLN A 1 5.34 8.40 -8.69
N ILE A 2 4.39 9.29 -8.98
CA ILE A 2 4.24 9.92 -10.30
C ILE A 2 4.64 11.38 -10.14
N ILE A 3 5.56 11.85 -10.98
CA ILE A 3 6.10 13.20 -10.94
C ILE A 3 5.85 13.84 -12.30
N TRP A 4 5.29 15.04 -12.29
CA TRP A 4 5.23 15.89 -13.46
C TRP A 4 6.28 16.98 -13.31
N THR A 5 7.11 17.19 -14.33
CA THR A 5 8.12 18.25 -14.31
C THR A 5 8.04 19.06 -15.58
N GLU A 6 7.88 20.37 -15.41
CA GLU A 6 8.01 21.37 -16.49
C GLU A 6 9.47 21.79 -16.69
N HIS A 7 10.39 21.28 -15.86
CA HIS A 7 11.80 21.61 -15.96
C HIS A 7 12.44 20.87 -17.13
N TYR A 8 13.28 21.58 -17.87
CA TYR A 8 14.08 21.03 -18.97
C TYR A 8 15.19 20.06 -18.53
N HIS A 9 15.49 20.04 -17.23
CA HIS A 9 16.51 19.16 -16.66
C HIS A 9 15.87 17.85 -16.27
N GLU A 10 16.66 16.79 -16.33
CA GLU A 10 16.21 15.50 -15.83
C GLU A 10 15.92 15.60 -14.34
N TYR A 11 14.79 15.03 -13.93
CA TYR A 11 14.46 14.97 -12.51
C TYR A 11 15.51 14.13 -11.78
N ASP A 12 16.16 14.74 -10.78
CA ASP A 12 17.05 14.05 -9.87
C ASP A 12 16.25 13.51 -8.68
N ARG A 13 16.42 12.22 -8.41
CA ARG A 13 15.86 11.52 -7.25
C ARG A 13 16.25 12.17 -5.92
N SER A 14 17.39 12.84 -5.85
CA SER A 14 17.84 13.54 -4.64
C SER A 14 16.95 14.73 -4.26
N THR A 15 16.18 15.26 -5.21
CA THR A 15 15.31 16.46 -5.04
C THR A 15 14.29 16.27 -3.93
N ILE A 16 13.73 15.06 -3.79
CA ILE A 16 12.82 14.73 -2.69
C ILE A 16 13.40 13.53 -1.96
N ALA A 17 13.91 13.78 -0.75
CA ALA A 17 14.37 12.74 0.16
C ALA A 17 13.17 11.96 0.74
N THR A 18 12.54 11.11 -0.09
CA THR A 18 11.44 10.25 0.33
C THR A 18 11.93 8.81 0.45
N ALA A 19 11.73 8.21 1.63
CA ALA A 19 11.96 6.80 1.90
C ALA A 19 10.92 5.87 1.24
N PHE A 20 9.83 6.42 0.69
CA PHE A 20 8.68 5.66 0.15
C PHE A 20 8.53 5.77 -1.38
N GLY A 21 9.62 6.12 -2.07
CA GLY A 21 9.64 6.39 -3.50
C GLY A 21 10.46 5.39 -4.30
N ASP A 22 10.42 4.08 -3.99
CA ASP A 22 11.30 3.08 -4.61
C ASP A 22 11.32 3.15 -6.15
N VAL A 23 10.14 3.35 -6.76
CA VAL A 23 9.94 3.58 -8.19
C VAL A 23 9.37 4.98 -8.43
N LEU A 24 9.99 5.74 -9.31
CA LEU A 24 9.59 7.05 -9.78
C LEU A 24 9.20 6.96 -11.26
N ILE A 25 8.02 7.48 -11.59
CA ILE A 25 7.56 7.66 -12.97
C ILE A 25 7.51 9.16 -13.21
N VAL A 26 8.48 9.69 -13.94
CA VAL A 26 8.63 11.11 -14.22
C VAL A 26 8.12 11.40 -15.63
N ILE A 27 7.26 12.41 -15.75
CA ILE A 27 6.65 12.84 -17.01
C ILE A 27 7.25 14.19 -17.41
N HIS A 28 7.87 14.21 -18.59
CA HIS A 28 8.42 15.41 -19.22
C HIS A 28 7.59 15.76 -20.46
N PRO A 29 6.87 16.90 -20.47
CA PRO A 29 6.23 17.39 -21.69
C PRO A 29 7.29 17.81 -22.70
N LEU A 30 7.07 17.45 -23.97
CA LEU A 30 7.91 17.85 -25.09
C LEU A 30 7.23 18.96 -25.90
N PRO A 31 7.99 19.82 -26.61
CA PRO A 31 7.44 20.92 -27.40
C PRO A 31 6.47 20.49 -28.51
N ASN A 32 6.56 19.24 -28.96
CA ASN A 32 5.72 18.67 -30.01
C ASN A 32 4.38 18.10 -29.50
N GLY A 33 4.04 18.30 -28.22
CA GLY A 33 2.81 17.80 -27.61
C GLY A 33 2.88 16.33 -27.16
N LEU A 34 4.03 15.68 -27.32
CA LEU A 34 4.28 14.34 -26.77
C LEU A 34 4.86 14.43 -25.36
N TYR A 35 4.91 13.28 -24.67
CA TYR A 35 5.40 13.19 -23.31
C TYR A 35 6.46 12.11 -23.22
N ARG A 36 7.66 12.49 -22.77
CA ARG A 36 8.74 11.55 -22.45
C ARG A 36 8.59 11.07 -21.02
N ILE A 37 8.65 9.76 -20.83
CA ILE A 37 8.60 9.10 -19.54
C ILE A 37 10.01 8.69 -19.13
N LYS A 38 10.39 9.01 -17.90
CA LYS A 38 11.60 8.51 -17.24
C LYS A 38 11.20 7.64 -16.06
N ILE A 39 11.73 6.44 -15.97
CA ILE A 39 11.45 5.50 -14.88
C ILE A 39 12.73 5.27 -14.08
N ASP A 40 12.76 5.79 -12.86
CA ASP A 40 13.89 5.62 -11.93
C ASP A 40 13.49 4.65 -10.81
N GLN A 41 14.26 3.58 -10.62
CA GLN A 41 14.02 2.56 -9.61
C GLN A 41 15.30 2.27 -8.80
N THR A 42 15.19 2.19 -7.47
CA THR A 42 16.36 1.94 -6.60
C THR A 42 16.91 0.53 -6.77
N SER A 43 16.03 -0.45 -6.87
CA SER A 43 16.38 -1.84 -7.17
C SER A 43 15.97 -2.15 -8.59
N GLN A 44 16.81 -2.82 -9.37
CA GLN A 44 16.40 -3.37 -10.68
C GLN A 44 15.30 -4.42 -10.46
N THR A 45 14.05 -3.98 -10.49
CA THR A 45 12.90 -4.89 -10.53
C THR A 45 12.61 -5.26 -11.98
N THR A 46 12.02 -6.44 -12.18
CA THR A 46 11.52 -6.89 -13.48
C THR A 46 10.61 -5.83 -14.10
N ASN A 47 10.63 -5.69 -15.43
CA ASN A 47 9.73 -4.80 -16.15
C ASN A 47 8.28 -5.00 -15.70
N PHE A 48 7.69 -3.95 -15.14
CA PHE A 48 6.42 -4.00 -14.43
C PHE A 48 5.33 -3.19 -15.13
N GLY A 49 5.37 -2.98 -16.44
CA GLY A 49 4.30 -2.22 -17.07
C GLY A 49 4.47 -1.96 -18.55
N PRO A 50 3.45 -1.34 -19.16
CA PRO A 50 3.49 -0.99 -20.57
C PRO A 50 4.49 0.15 -20.89
N LEU A 51 4.80 1.01 -19.91
CA LEU A 51 5.82 2.04 -20.06
C LEU A 51 7.18 1.54 -19.61
N PHE A 52 8.22 1.95 -20.32
CA PHE A 52 9.62 1.71 -20.02
C PHE A 52 10.39 3.04 -19.98
N ASP A 53 11.61 3.01 -19.47
CA ASP A 53 12.44 4.21 -19.39
C ASP A 53 12.75 4.79 -20.78
N GLY A 54 12.50 6.08 -20.98
CA GLY A 54 12.64 6.76 -22.26
C GLY A 54 11.43 6.63 -23.20
N ALA A 55 10.33 6.00 -22.78
CA ALA A 55 9.12 5.92 -23.60
C ALA A 55 8.56 7.30 -23.96
N ILE A 56 8.10 7.48 -25.20
CA ILE A 56 7.43 8.70 -25.65
C ILE A 56 5.98 8.35 -25.99
N VAL A 57 5.04 9.07 -25.39
CA VAL A 57 3.61 8.78 -25.51
C VAL A 57 2.80 10.02 -25.83
N ASP A 58 1.68 9.80 -26.51
CA ASP A 58 0.71 10.86 -26.80
C ASP A 58 -0.15 11.19 -25.58
N LYS A 59 -0.69 12.42 -25.55
CA LYS A 59 -1.55 12.93 -24.49
C LYS A 59 -2.76 12.03 -24.20
N LEU A 60 -3.36 11.45 -25.24
CA LEU A 60 -4.61 10.68 -25.11
C LEU A 60 -4.41 9.38 -24.31
N ILE A 61 -3.28 8.71 -24.51
CA ILE A 61 -2.99 7.39 -23.90
C ILE A 61 -2.15 7.51 -22.62
N LEU A 62 -1.44 8.63 -22.44
CA LEU A 62 -0.58 8.91 -21.28
C LEU A 62 -1.20 8.53 -19.93
N PRO A 63 -2.40 9.00 -19.54
CA PRO A 63 -2.94 8.73 -18.20
C PRO A 63 -3.21 7.25 -17.96
N GLU A 64 -3.67 6.52 -18.99
CA GLU A 64 -3.98 5.11 -18.88
C GLU A 64 -2.70 4.28 -18.71
N LEU A 65 -1.68 4.57 -19.51
CA LEU A 65 -0.39 3.89 -19.46
C LEU A 65 0.36 4.18 -18.16
N VAL A 66 0.36 5.42 -17.70
CA VAL A 66 0.98 5.81 -16.41
C VAL A 66 0.28 5.10 -15.26
N ARG A 67 -1.06 5.07 -15.25
CA ARG A 67 -1.83 4.38 -14.21
C ARG A 67 -1.55 2.88 -14.19
N ALA A 68 -1.57 2.23 -15.35
CA ALA A 68 -1.28 0.80 -15.47
C ALA A 68 0.13 0.47 -14.98
N THR A 69 1.12 1.27 -15.38
CA THR A 69 2.51 1.12 -14.96
C THR A 69 2.67 1.36 -13.46
N ALA A 70 2.02 2.38 -12.88
CA ALA A 70 2.09 2.67 -11.45
C ALA A 70 1.51 1.56 -10.58
N ILE A 71 0.36 0.98 -10.97
CA ILE A 71 -0.28 -0.13 -10.26
C ILE A 71 0.63 -1.36 -10.28
N ASN A 72 1.15 -1.70 -11.45
CA ASN A 72 2.00 -2.87 -11.60
C ASN A 72 3.37 -2.66 -10.93
N ALA A 73 3.94 -1.46 -10.95
CA ALA A 73 5.13 -1.09 -10.17
C ALA A 73 4.91 -1.33 -8.67
N SER A 74 3.77 -0.90 -8.14
CA SER A 74 3.42 -1.11 -6.73
C SER A 74 3.30 -2.60 -6.37
N ARG A 75 2.76 -3.43 -7.28
CA ARG A 75 2.70 -4.89 -7.12
C ARG A 75 4.11 -5.49 -7.14
N ALA A 76 4.90 -5.17 -8.16
CA ALA A 76 6.28 -5.66 -8.30
C ALA A 76 7.16 -5.26 -7.12
N ARG A 77 6.99 -4.05 -6.56
CA ARG A 77 7.71 -3.66 -5.35
C ARG A 77 7.27 -4.46 -4.14
N ARG A 78 5.97 -4.67 -3.95
CA ARG A 78 5.46 -5.45 -2.81
C ARG A 78 6.01 -6.87 -2.80
N THR A 79 6.10 -7.54 -3.96
CA THR A 79 6.65 -8.90 -4.05
C THR A 79 8.11 -9.03 -3.65
N THR A 80 8.87 -7.92 -3.63
CA THR A 80 10.27 -7.93 -3.15
C THR A 80 10.42 -7.81 -1.63
N LEU A 81 9.35 -7.51 -0.89
CA LEU A 81 9.40 -7.40 0.57
C LEU A 81 9.36 -8.80 1.19
N ASN A 82 10.28 -9.09 2.12
CA ASN A 82 10.42 -10.42 2.75
C ASN A 82 9.14 -10.98 3.39
N ASN A 83 8.24 -10.11 3.85
CA ASN A 83 7.00 -10.50 4.51
C ASN A 83 5.76 -10.27 3.63
N HIS A 84 5.95 -10.11 2.32
CA HIS A 84 4.82 -9.99 1.43
C HIS A 84 4.07 -11.32 1.33
N CYS A 85 2.77 -11.26 1.54
CA CYS A 85 1.86 -12.35 1.25
C CYS A 85 0.78 -11.85 0.29
N ASP A 86 0.32 -12.76 -0.56
CA ASP A 86 -0.73 -12.46 -1.51
C ASP A 86 -2.07 -12.22 -0.80
N PHE A 87 -2.98 -11.53 -1.49
CA PHE A 87 -4.27 -11.11 -0.92
C PHE A 87 -5.07 -12.25 -0.30
N TYR A 88 -5.03 -13.44 -0.90
CA TYR A 88 -5.74 -14.61 -0.41
C TYR A 88 -5.11 -15.20 0.85
N GLU A 89 -3.79 -15.17 0.93
CA GLU A 89 -3.04 -15.68 2.08
C GLU A 89 -3.19 -14.76 3.28
N GLU A 90 -3.07 -13.44 3.07
CA GLU A 90 -3.31 -12.47 4.13
C GLU A 90 -4.74 -12.56 4.65
N ARG A 91 -5.73 -12.69 3.75
CA ARG A 91 -7.12 -12.89 4.13
C ARG A 91 -7.30 -14.16 4.96
N HIS A 92 -6.68 -15.28 4.56
CA HIS A 92 -6.73 -16.52 5.32
C HIS A 92 -6.14 -16.34 6.72
N ARG A 93 -4.97 -15.68 6.83
CA ARG A 93 -4.31 -15.37 8.09
C ARG A 93 -5.18 -14.54 9.02
N ILE A 94 -5.80 -13.48 8.49
CA ILE A 94 -6.70 -12.61 9.26
C ILE A 94 -7.94 -13.40 9.72
N ILE A 95 -8.56 -14.19 8.84
CA ILE A 95 -9.73 -15.01 9.20
C ILE A 95 -9.37 -15.99 10.32
N ASN A 96 -8.25 -16.71 10.20
CA ASN A 96 -7.80 -17.64 11.23
C ASN A 96 -7.52 -16.92 12.56
N SER A 97 -6.93 -15.72 12.50
CA SER A 97 -6.69 -14.90 13.69
C SER A 97 -8.00 -14.49 14.37
N ILE A 98 -9.01 -14.08 13.58
CA ILE A 98 -10.34 -13.74 14.09
C ILE A 98 -11.01 -14.96 14.73
N ILE A 99 -10.98 -16.11 14.05
CA ILE A 99 -11.54 -17.36 14.58
C ILE A 99 -10.84 -17.70 15.90
N HIS A 100 -9.51 -17.73 15.92
CA HIS A 100 -8.78 -18.10 17.13
C HIS A 100 -9.05 -17.13 18.30
N LYS A 101 -9.16 -15.82 18.01
CA LYS A 101 -9.38 -14.78 19.03
C LYS A 101 -10.81 -14.72 19.55
N HIS A 102 -11.80 -15.07 18.73
CA HIS A 102 -13.22 -14.90 19.05
C HIS A 102 -14.00 -16.21 19.15
N LYS A 103 -13.36 -17.36 18.94
CA LYS A 103 -13.98 -18.68 19.16
C LYS A 103 -14.35 -18.80 20.63
N ARG A 104 -15.64 -19.04 20.88
CA ARG A 104 -16.15 -19.44 22.19
C ARG A 104 -16.30 -20.95 22.22
N GLU A 105 -15.87 -21.57 23.29
CA GLU A 105 -16.19 -22.97 23.56
C GLU A 105 -17.59 -23.03 24.15
N THR A 106 -18.59 -23.05 23.27
CA THR A 106 -20.00 -23.20 23.63
C THR A 106 -20.62 -24.23 22.72
N THR A 107 -21.57 -24.99 23.23
CA THR A 107 -22.37 -25.87 22.38
C THR A 107 -23.26 -25.04 21.45
N TYR A 108 -23.69 -25.65 20.34
CA TYR A 108 -24.58 -24.98 19.39
C TYR A 108 -25.88 -24.53 20.06
N GLU A 109 -26.44 -25.34 20.95
CA GLU A 109 -27.69 -25.03 21.67
C GLU A 109 -27.52 -23.86 22.64
N GLU A 110 -26.42 -23.81 23.39
CA GLU A 110 -26.12 -22.67 24.28
C GLU A 110 -25.92 -21.36 23.52
N PHE A 111 -25.31 -21.42 22.33
CA PHE A 111 -25.18 -20.27 21.45
C PHE A 111 -26.54 -19.79 20.93
N LEU A 112 -27.40 -20.72 20.49
CA LEU A 112 -28.75 -20.39 20.06
C LEU A 112 -29.56 -19.78 21.20
N ALA A 113 -29.56 -20.40 22.38
CA ALA A 113 -30.23 -19.88 23.56
C ALA A 113 -29.79 -18.45 23.89
N GLN A 114 -28.51 -18.10 23.73
CA GLN A 114 -28.04 -16.72 23.94
C GLN A 114 -28.46 -15.73 22.84
N SER A 115 -28.73 -16.19 21.62
CA SER A 115 -29.10 -15.34 20.49
C SER A 115 -30.61 -15.20 20.27
N SER A 116 -31.39 -16.23 20.61
CA SER A 116 -32.85 -16.26 20.48
C SER A 116 -33.57 -15.72 21.70
N THR A 117 -32.92 -15.69 22.87
CA THR A 117 -33.50 -15.09 24.06
C THR A 117 -33.12 -13.61 24.07
N PRO A 118 -34.06 -12.66 24.07
CA PRO A 118 -33.74 -11.26 24.32
C PRO A 118 -33.30 -11.16 25.78
N LEU A 119 -32.01 -11.40 26.03
CA LEU A 119 -31.41 -11.23 27.34
C LEU A 119 -31.58 -9.76 27.67
N ALA A 120 -32.35 -9.44 28.73
CA ALA A 120 -32.48 -8.09 29.26
C ALA A 120 -31.08 -7.47 29.25
N ALA A 121 -30.88 -6.45 28.41
CA ALA A 121 -29.57 -5.99 27.99
C ALA A 121 -28.70 -5.75 29.22
N LYS A 122 -27.83 -6.71 29.56
CA LYS A 122 -26.72 -6.42 30.44
C LYS A 122 -25.84 -5.54 29.60
N THR A 123 -25.93 -4.24 29.86
CA THR A 123 -25.11 -3.17 29.30
C THR A 123 -23.63 -3.50 29.53
N LEU A 124 -23.10 -4.37 28.70
CA LEU A 124 -21.68 -4.59 28.47
C LEU A 124 -21.44 -4.22 27.03
N VAL A 125 -21.89 -3.00 26.67
CA VAL A 125 -21.20 -2.22 25.66
C VAL A 125 -19.81 -2.00 26.25
N ARG A 126 -18.90 -2.92 25.99
CA ARG A 126 -17.48 -2.65 26.16
C ARG A 126 -17.18 -1.58 25.10
N ARG A 127 -17.38 -0.31 25.49
CA ARG A 127 -16.99 0.85 24.68
C ARG A 127 -15.49 0.71 24.51
N TYR A 128 -15.07 0.19 23.36
CA TYR A 128 -13.69 0.35 22.93
C TYR A 128 -13.48 1.85 22.76
N THR A 129 -12.74 2.44 23.68
CA THR A 129 -12.30 3.81 23.54
C THR A 129 -11.15 3.83 22.52
N TRP A 130 -10.89 4.97 21.89
CA TRP A 130 -9.73 5.14 21.01
C TRP A 130 -8.38 4.84 21.70
N GLN A 131 -8.37 4.68 23.04
CA GLN A 131 -7.22 4.29 23.83
C GLN A 131 -7.00 2.76 23.87
N ASP A 132 -8.05 1.96 23.64
CA ASP A 132 -8.00 0.49 23.63
C ASP A 132 -7.54 -0.07 22.27
N LEU A 133 -7.83 0.67 21.20
CA LEU A 133 -7.23 0.50 19.88
C LEU A 133 -5.82 1.13 19.86
N LYS A 134 -4.91 0.67 20.72
CA LYS A 134 -3.47 0.95 20.52
C LYS A 134 -2.98 0.13 19.34
N VAL A 135 -3.37 0.51 18.12
CA VAL A 135 -2.50 0.32 16.97
C VAL A 135 -1.24 1.11 17.34
N GLY A 136 -0.16 0.39 17.65
CA GLY A 136 1.10 1.00 18.04
C GLY A 136 1.45 2.09 17.04
N LYS A 137 1.64 3.31 17.52
CA LYS A 137 2.25 4.35 16.68
C LYS A 137 3.59 3.79 16.21
N PRO A 138 3.93 3.83 14.90
CA PRO A 138 5.28 3.50 14.48
C PRO A 138 6.24 4.43 15.24
N ASN A 139 7.21 3.81 15.91
CA ASN A 139 8.15 4.51 16.79
C ASN A 139 9.03 5.45 15.93
N ARG A 140 8.67 6.73 15.90
CA ARG A 140 9.47 7.78 15.29
C ARG A 140 10.45 8.28 16.35
N LYS A 141 11.51 7.50 16.59
CA LYS A 141 12.80 7.86 17.19
C LYS A 141 13.54 6.56 17.54
N ASP A 142 14.38 6.11 16.61
CA ASP A 142 15.70 5.53 16.90
C ASP A 142 16.59 5.80 15.70
N SER A 143 16.91 7.09 15.55
CA SER A 143 18.06 7.56 14.80
C SER A 143 18.49 8.86 15.46
N GLN A 144 19.61 8.76 16.17
CA GLN A 144 20.51 9.80 16.70
C GLN A 144 20.68 9.69 18.22
N THR A 145 21.73 9.01 18.66
CA THR A 145 23.00 9.66 19.12
C THR A 145 23.86 8.62 19.83
N THR A 146 25.00 8.22 19.26
CA THR A 146 26.24 8.03 20.04
C THR A 146 27.42 8.21 19.10
N LYS A 147 28.15 9.30 19.35
CA LYS A 147 29.58 9.61 19.11
C LYS A 147 30.30 8.94 17.94
#